data_AF-A0A0K1PRJ4-F1
#
_entry.id   AF-A0A0K1PRJ4-F1
#
_cell.length_a   1.000
_cell.length_b   1.000
_cell.length_c   1.000
_cell.angle_alpha   90.00
_cell.angle_beta   90.00
_cell.angle_gamma   90.00
#
_symmetry.space_group_name_H-M   'P 1'
#
loop_
_entity.id
_entity.type
_entity.pdbx_description
1 polymer ?
#
loop_
_entity_poly.entity_id
_entity_poly.type
_entity_poly.pdbx_seq_one_letter_code
_entity_poly.pdbx_strand_id
1 'polypeptide(L)'
;MGSFTVFFDGQFWVGLAVRHRDSNSRVPEVARVVFGPEPSDAELLEWTREQFQRLEYRAVDSTAPLERASAGNPKRRQREARRALEETTTRTRAQTALAAALEEERGKQERERRARRQEQADERFRCRAEKRKRARRGK
;
A
#
# COMPACT_ATOMS: atom_id res chain seq x y z
N MET A 1 -4.84 24.35 -24.96
CA MET A 1 -3.80 23.39 -24.48
C MET A 1 -4.50 22.21 -23.85
N GLY A 2 -3.94 21.00 -24.02
CA GLY A 2 -4.46 19.77 -23.41
C GLY A 2 -3.33 18.97 -22.78
N SER A 3 -3.67 18.12 -21.82
CA SER A 3 -2.74 17.23 -21.13
C SER A 3 -3.21 15.78 -21.25
N PHE A 4 -2.26 14.85 -21.15
CA PHE A 4 -2.52 13.42 -21.08
C PHE A 4 -1.80 12.85 -19.86
N THR A 5 -2.54 12.22 -18.96
CA THR A 5 -2.00 11.65 -17.73
C THR A 5 -2.27 10.15 -17.73
N VAL A 6 -1.22 9.36 -17.52
CA VAL A 6 -1.32 7.91 -17.37
C VAL A 6 -1.14 7.55 -15.89
N PHE A 7 -2.03 6.72 -15.36
CA PHE A 7 -1.97 6.26 -13.97
C PHE A 7 -2.53 4.84 -13.83
N PHE A 8 -2.18 4.16 -12.75
CA PHE A 8 -2.71 2.84 -12.42
C PHE A 8 -3.92 2.98 -11.49
N ASP A 9 -5.07 2.41 -11.86
CA ASP A 9 -6.32 2.53 -11.09
C ASP A 9 -6.53 1.43 -10.03
N GLY A 10 -5.56 0.52 -9.90
CA GLY A 10 -5.62 -0.65 -9.03
C GLY A 10 -5.91 -1.96 -9.77
N GLN A 11 -6.36 -1.89 -11.03
CA GLN A 11 -6.57 -3.07 -11.87
C GLN A 11 -5.87 -2.91 -13.24
N PHE A 12 -5.95 -1.72 -13.84
CA PHE A 12 -5.40 -1.45 -15.16
C PHE A 12 -4.64 -0.12 -15.21
N TRP A 13 -3.78 0.00 -16.21
CA TRP A 13 -3.24 1.27 -16.62
C TRP A 13 -4.27 2.06 -17.42
N VAL A 14 -4.50 3.30 -16.99
CA VAL A 14 -5.54 4.18 -17.50
C VAL A 14 -4.92 5.50 -17.95
N GLY A 15 -5.25 5.92 -19.16
CA GLY A 15 -4.96 7.24 -19.69
C GLY A 15 -6.16 8.18 -19.55
N LEU A 16 -5.91 9.40 -19.08
CA LEU A 16 -6.88 10.48 -19.03
C LEU A 16 -6.39 11.64 -19.88
N ALA A 17 -7.10 11.90 -20.97
CA ALA A 17 -6.89 13.06 -21.83
C ALA A 17 -7.80 14.19 -21.37
N VAL A 18 -7.24 15.38 -21.18
CA VAL A 18 -7.98 16.61 -20.85
C VAL A 18 -7.66 17.67 -21.88
N ARG A 19 -8.67 18.30 -22.46
CA ARG A 19 -8.49 19.44 -23.38
C ARG A 19 -9.49 20.55 -23.10
N HIS A 20 -9.10 21.76 -23.46
CA HIS A 20 -9.98 22.93 -23.46
C HIS A 20 -10.25 23.35 -24.91
N ARG A 21 -11.53 23.46 -25.27
CA ARG A 21 -11.98 23.85 -26.61
C ARG A 21 -11.59 25.29 -26.96
N ASP A 22 -11.56 26.17 -25.97
CA ASP A 22 -11.16 27.58 -26.08
C ASP A 22 -10.46 28.02 -24.79
N SER A 23 -9.60 29.03 -24.86
CA SER A 23 -8.94 29.65 -23.69
C SER A 23 -9.96 30.22 -22.69
N ASN A 24 -11.14 30.60 -23.18
CA ASN A 24 -12.22 31.16 -22.38
C ASN A 24 -13.29 30.12 -21.96
N SER A 25 -13.16 28.86 -22.40
CA SER A 25 -14.11 27.81 -22.03
C SER A 25 -13.79 27.24 -20.66
N ARG A 26 -14.75 27.40 -19.75
CA ARG A 26 -14.63 26.99 -18.35
C ARG A 26 -14.82 25.47 -18.14
N VAL A 27 -15.31 24.77 -19.15
CA VAL A 27 -15.65 23.34 -19.08
C VAL A 27 -14.58 22.53 -19.81
N PRO A 28 -13.79 21.69 -19.09
CA PRO A 28 -12.84 20.80 -19.72
C PRO A 28 -13.56 19.62 -20.39
N GLU A 29 -13.02 19.23 -21.53
CA GLU A 29 -13.40 18.02 -22.27
C GLU A 29 -12.44 16.89 -21.90
N VAL A 30 -12.96 15.74 -21.47
CA VAL A 30 -12.14 14.60 -21.04
C VAL A 30 -12.44 13.34 -21.82
N ALA A 31 -11.42 12.50 -22.00
CA ALA A 31 -11.55 11.14 -22.51
C ALA A 31 -10.75 10.16 -21.65
N ARG A 32 -11.34 9.01 -21.32
CA ARG A 32 -10.71 7.92 -20.57
C ARG A 32 -10.36 6.78 -21.51
N VAL A 33 -9.16 6.25 -21.39
CA VAL A 33 -8.67 5.09 -22.14
C VAL A 33 -8.09 4.08 -21.17
N VAL A 34 -8.41 2.80 -21.35
CA VAL A 34 -7.88 1.70 -20.54
C VAL A 34 -6.89 0.93 -21.40
N PHE A 35 -5.63 0.92 -21.01
CA PHE A 35 -4.56 0.20 -21.69
C PHE A 35 -4.49 -1.27 -21.30
N GLY A 36 -4.85 -1.59 -20.05
CA GLY A 36 -4.71 -2.93 -19.49
C GLY A 36 -3.34 -3.07 -18.78
N PRO A 37 -2.36 -3.78 -19.37
CA PRO A 37 -0.99 -3.84 -18.84
C PRO A 37 -0.28 -2.48 -18.90
N GLU A 38 0.90 -2.39 -18.27
CA GLU A 38 1.74 -1.19 -18.30
C GLU A 38 2.18 -0.89 -19.73
N PRO A 39 1.71 0.22 -20.34
CA PRO A 39 2.11 0.56 -21.69
C PRO A 39 3.54 1.11 -21.67
N SER A 40 4.35 0.69 -22.63
CA SER A 40 5.70 1.25 -22.80
C SER A 40 5.64 2.68 -23.35
N ASP A 41 6.71 3.45 -23.12
CA ASP A 41 6.81 4.83 -23.62
C ASP A 41 6.66 4.92 -25.15
N ALA A 42 7.17 3.92 -25.88
CA ALA A 42 7.07 3.85 -27.33
C ALA A 42 5.61 3.62 -27.79
N GLU A 43 4.92 2.67 -27.16
CA GLU A 43 3.50 2.39 -27.42
C GLU A 43 2.63 3.59 -27.09
N LEU A 44 2.90 4.28 -25.97
CA LEU A 44 2.20 5.51 -25.60
C LEU A 44 2.39 6.60 -26.64
N LEU A 45 3.61 6.78 -27.16
CA LEU A 45 3.90 7.81 -28.16
C LEU A 45 3.17 7.54 -29.47
N GLU A 46 3.23 6.30 -29.96
CA GLU A 46 2.55 5.89 -31.20
C GLU A 46 1.04 6.01 -31.05
N TRP A 47 0.50 5.45 -29.97
CA TRP A 47 -0.92 5.54 -29.66
C TRP A 47 -1.39 7.00 -29.54
N THR A 48 -0.59 7.87 -28.91
CA THR A 48 -0.92 9.30 -28.78
C THR A 48 -0.94 10.00 -30.14
N ARG A 49 -0.09 9.61 -31.10
CA ARG A 49 -0.09 10.22 -32.43
C ARG A 49 -1.32 9.84 -33.24
N GLU A 50 -1.74 8.58 -33.15
CA GLU A 50 -2.81 8.05 -34.01
C GLU A 50 -4.22 8.17 -33.42
N GLN A 51 -4.34 7.93 -32.11
CA GLN A 51 -5.63 7.71 -31.47
C GLN A 51 -6.08 8.90 -30.63
N PHE A 52 -5.14 9.71 -30.11
CA PHE A 52 -5.47 10.84 -29.24
C PHE A 52 -6.43 11.84 -29.87
N GLN A 53 -6.24 12.17 -31.15
CA GLN A 53 -7.12 13.10 -31.87
C GLN A 53 -8.51 12.51 -32.15
N ARG A 54 -8.63 11.18 -32.13
CA ARG A 54 -9.84 10.42 -32.45
C ARG A 54 -10.67 10.07 -31.22
N LEU A 55 -10.19 10.41 -30.03
CA LEU A 55 -10.91 10.12 -28.79
C LEU A 55 -12.25 10.86 -28.74
N GLU A 56 -13.27 10.16 -28.24
CA GLU A 56 -14.55 10.77 -27.92
C GLU A 56 -14.45 11.54 -26.60
N TYR A 57 -14.18 12.85 -26.70
CA TYR A 57 -14.15 13.72 -25.54
C TYR A 57 -15.57 14.08 -25.10
N ARG A 58 -15.81 13.96 -23.79
CA ARG A 58 -17.06 14.38 -23.16
C ARG A 58 -16.81 15.62 -22.32
N ALA A 59 -17.69 16.59 -22.44
CA ALA A 59 -17.70 17.76 -21.55
C ALA A 59 -18.09 17.30 -20.15
N VAL A 60 -17.27 17.63 -19.16
CA VAL A 60 -17.59 17.33 -17.76
C VAL A 60 -18.10 18.60 -17.12
N ASP A 61 -19.41 18.66 -16.88
CA ASP A 61 -19.97 19.71 -16.04
C ASP A 61 -19.34 19.62 -14.65
N SER A 62 -18.67 20.70 -14.24
CA SER A 62 -17.96 20.82 -12.97
C SER A 62 -18.89 20.77 -11.74
N THR A 63 -20.18 20.51 -11.93
CA THR A 63 -21.21 20.36 -10.91
C THR A 63 -21.39 18.91 -10.44
N ALA A 64 -20.79 17.94 -11.12
CA ALA A 64 -20.75 16.58 -10.62
C ALA A 64 -19.99 16.56 -9.28
N PRO A 65 -20.61 16.09 -8.19
CA PRO A 65 -19.89 15.92 -6.93
C PRO A 65 -18.67 15.05 -7.21
N LEU A 66 -17.47 15.56 -6.90
CA LEU A 66 -16.30 14.73 -6.74
C LEU A 66 -16.66 13.75 -5.62
N GLU A 67 -17.11 12.54 -5.99
CA GLU A 67 -17.05 11.40 -5.09
C GLU A 67 -15.56 11.09 -4.88
N ARG A 68 -14.90 11.95 -4.11
CA ARG A 68 -13.78 11.55 -3.30
C ARG A 68 -14.37 10.46 -2.45
N ALA A 69 -14.14 9.20 -2.83
CA ALA A 69 -14.34 8.06 -1.96
C ALA A 69 -13.70 8.48 -0.64
N SER A 70 -14.57 8.85 0.31
CA SER A 70 -14.14 9.45 1.57
C SER A 70 -13.07 8.53 2.08
N ALA A 71 -11.84 9.05 2.23
CA ALA A 71 -10.68 8.25 2.56
C ALA A 71 -11.00 7.53 3.86
N GLY A 72 -11.51 6.29 3.74
CA GLY A 72 -12.20 5.62 4.82
C GLY A 72 -11.26 5.52 6.01
N ASN A 73 -11.83 5.50 7.21
CA ASN A 73 -11.11 5.33 8.48
C ASN A 73 -9.91 4.38 8.25
N PRO A 74 -8.67 4.75 8.64
CA PRO A 74 -7.48 3.92 8.40
C PRO A 74 -7.67 2.43 8.75
N LYS A 75 -8.47 2.14 9.78
CA LYS A 75 -8.87 0.78 10.18
C LYS A 75 -9.67 0.04 9.10
N ARG A 76 -10.57 0.72 8.41
CA ARG A 76 -11.38 0.18 7.31
C ARG A 76 -10.50 -0.13 6.10
N ARG A 77 -9.58 0.77 5.75
CA ARG A 77 -8.58 0.55 4.68
C ARG A 77 -7.70 -0.67 4.93
N GLN A 78 -7.22 -0.83 6.17
CA GLN A 78 -6.41 -1.99 6.54
C GLN A 78 -7.21 -3.31 6.42
N ARG A 79 -8.50 -3.29 6.75
CA ARG A 79 -9.39 -4.45 6.61
C ARG A 79 -9.68 -4.77 5.14
N GLU A 80 -9.89 -3.76 4.31
CA GLU A 80 -10.13 -3.93 2.87
C GLU A 80 -8.86 -4.47 2.17
N ALA A 81 -7.68 -3.94 2.49
CA ALA A 81 -6.41 -4.48 1.99
C ALA A 81 -6.19 -5.94 2.42
N ARG A 82 -6.50 -6.28 3.68
CA ARG A 82 -6.42 -7.66 4.17
C ARG A 82 -7.41 -8.57 3.45
N ARG A 83 -8.64 -8.13 3.22
CA ARG A 83 -9.65 -8.89 2.46
C ARG A 83 -9.19 -9.14 1.03
N ALA A 84 -8.68 -8.14 0.32
CA ALA A 84 -8.16 -8.31 -1.04
C ALA A 84 -7.01 -9.36 -1.10
N LEU A 85 -6.13 -9.35 -0.09
CA LEU A 85 -5.07 -10.36 0.04
C LEU A 85 -5.57 -11.76 0.38
N GLU A 86 -6.74 -11.87 1.03
CA GLU A 86 -7.39 -13.15 1.37
C GLU A 86 -8.27 -13.68 0.22
N GLU A 87 -8.92 -12.79 -0.53
CA GLU A 87 -9.77 -13.06 -1.70
C GLU A 87 -8.95 -13.44 -2.94
N THR A 88 -7.68 -13.06 -3.00
CA THR A 88 -6.72 -13.56 -4.00
C THR A 88 -6.39 -15.02 -3.69
N THR A 89 -7.36 -15.90 -3.97
CA THR A 89 -7.42 -17.28 -3.49
C THR A 89 -6.60 -18.20 -4.39
N THR A 90 -5.30 -17.94 -4.52
CA THR A 90 -4.33 -18.93 -5.02
C THR A 90 -2.98 -18.70 -4.36
N ARG A 91 -2.88 -19.03 -3.06
CA ARG A 91 -1.57 -19.15 -2.41
C ARG A 91 -0.91 -20.44 -2.88
N THR A 92 0.18 -20.30 -3.61
CA THR A 92 1.03 -21.43 -4.01
C THR A 92 1.57 -22.13 -2.75
N ARG A 93 1.68 -23.47 -2.76
CA ARG A 93 2.19 -24.27 -1.61
C ARG A 93 3.51 -23.71 -1.04
N ALA A 94 4.37 -23.17 -1.89
CA ALA A 94 5.61 -22.50 -1.51
C ALA A 94 5.40 -21.25 -0.62
N GLN A 95 4.39 -20.43 -0.91
CA GLN A 95 4.08 -19.25 -0.11
C GLN A 95 3.55 -19.62 1.28
N THR A 96 2.75 -20.68 1.38
CA THR A 96 2.29 -21.22 2.67
C THR A 96 3.46 -21.78 3.49
N ALA A 97 4.38 -22.50 2.84
CA ALA A 97 5.58 -23.03 3.50
C ALA A 97 6.50 -21.92 4.03
N LEU A 98 6.72 -20.85 3.24
CA LEU A 98 7.50 -19.69 3.68
C LEU A 98 6.84 -18.95 4.85
N ALA A 99 5.51 -18.77 4.80
CA ALA A 99 4.78 -18.14 5.90
C ALA A 99 4.90 -18.95 7.20
N ALA A 100 4.79 -20.28 7.13
CA ALA A 100 4.96 -21.16 8.28
C ALA A 100 6.38 -21.09 8.87
N ALA A 101 7.41 -21.11 8.01
CA ALA A 101 8.81 -21.00 8.44
C ALA A 101 9.10 -19.68 9.17
N LEU A 102 8.57 -18.56 8.67
CA LEU A 102 8.71 -17.24 9.30
C LEU A 102 8.02 -17.17 10.66
N GLU A 103 6.84 -17.76 10.80
CA GLU A 103 6.13 -17.82 12.10
C GLU A 103 6.89 -18.67 13.13
N GLU A 104 7.48 -19.80 12.72
CA GLU A 104 8.33 -20.60 13.59
C GLU A 104 9.57 -19.84 14.06
N GLU A 105 10.23 -19.12 13.15
CA GLU A 105 11.41 -18.32 13.49
C GLU A 105 11.07 -17.19 14.47
N ARG A 106 9.97 -16.46 14.22
CA ARG A 106 9.46 -15.44 15.14
C ARG A 106 9.18 -16.02 16.53
N GLY A 107 8.57 -17.20 16.58
CA GLY A 107 8.30 -17.92 17.82
C GLY A 107 9.58 -18.29 18.57
N LYS A 108 10.62 -18.75 17.87
CA LYS A 108 11.94 -19.06 18.47
C LYS A 108 12.60 -17.79 19.03
N GLN A 109 12.67 -16.73 18.23
CA GLN A 109 13.25 -15.44 18.65
C GLN A 109 12.52 -14.86 19.87
N GLU A 110 11.18 -14.97 19.92
CA GLU A 110 10.42 -14.50 21.07
C GLU A 110 10.71 -15.31 22.34
N ARG A 111 10.82 -16.64 22.23
CA ARG A 111 11.19 -17.52 23.35
C ARG A 111 12.58 -17.21 23.88
N GLU A 112 13.56 -17.05 23.00
CA GLU A 112 14.94 -16.68 23.37
C GLU A 112 14.99 -15.32 24.06
N ARG A 113 14.29 -14.33 23.49
CA ARG A 113 14.18 -12.99 24.09
C ARG A 113 13.55 -13.05 25.48
N ARG A 114 12.52 -13.88 25.67
CA ARG A 114 11.88 -14.08 26.98
C ARG A 114 12.83 -14.74 27.97
N ALA A 115 13.54 -15.78 27.55
CA ALA A 115 14.53 -16.48 28.39
C ALA A 115 15.64 -15.52 28.84
N ARG A 116 16.21 -14.74 27.91
CA ARG A 116 17.25 -13.76 28.22
C ARG A 116 16.77 -12.68 29.20
N ARG A 117 15.53 -12.21 29.08
CA ARG A 117 14.94 -11.25 30.05
C ARG A 117 14.80 -11.88 31.44
N GLN A 118 14.39 -13.14 31.51
CA GLN A 118 14.24 -13.86 32.77
C GLN A 118 15.59 -14.04 33.47
N GLU A 119 16.61 -14.48 32.73
CA GLU A 119 17.96 -14.67 33.24
C GLU A 119 18.54 -13.35 33.80
N GLN A 120 18.41 -12.26 33.05
CA GLN A 120 18.82 -10.93 33.52
C GLN A 120 18.06 -10.46 34.77
N ALA A 121 16.79 -10.82 34.91
CA ALA A 121 16.01 -10.49 36.10
C ALA A 121 16.49 -11.28 37.32
N ASP A 122 16.78 -12.57 37.15
CA ASP A 122 17.27 -13.46 38.19
C ASP A 122 18.67 -13.05 38.67
N GLU A 123 19.58 -12.69 37.75
CA GLU A 123 20.90 -12.14 38.08
C GLU A 123 20.80 -10.85 38.90
N ARG A 124 19.94 -9.92 38.47
CA ARG A 124 19.71 -8.66 39.21
C ARG A 124 19.16 -8.93 40.60
N PHE A 125 18.26 -9.90 40.74
CA PHE A 125 17.73 -10.30 42.04
C PHE A 125 18.82 -10.89 42.94
N ARG A 126 19.64 -11.81 42.43
CA ARG A 126 20.78 -12.39 43.17
C ARG A 126 21.76 -11.32 43.65
N CYS A 127 22.15 -10.40 42.76
CA CYS A 127 23.02 -9.28 43.11
C CYS A 127 22.42 -8.39 44.23
N ARG A 128 21.11 -8.10 44.17
CA ARG A 128 20.41 -7.34 45.21
C ARG A 128 20.36 -8.11 46.53
N ALA A 129 20.11 -9.42 46.49
CA ALA A 129 20.07 -10.27 47.68
C ALA A 129 21.45 -10.32 48.36
N GLU A 130 22.53 -10.51 47.60
CA GLU A 130 23.89 -10.51 48.14
C GLU A 130 24.30 -9.16 48.73
N LYS A 131 23.96 -8.04 48.07
CA LYS A 131 24.16 -6.70 48.65
C LYS A 131 23.43 -6.53 49.98
N ARG A 132 22.18 -6.98 50.08
CA ARG A 132 21.40 -6.95 51.34
C ARG A 132 22.02 -7.82 52.44
N LYS A 133 22.51 -9.01 52.10
CA LYS A 133 23.20 -9.90 53.06
C LYS A 133 24.48 -9.26 53.59
N ARG A 134 25.31 -8.67 52.71
CA ARG A 134 26.55 -7.96 53.10
C ARG A 134 26.25 -6.76 54.01
N ALA A 135 25.23 -5.96 53.68
CA ALA A 135 24.81 -4.83 54.51
C ALA A 135 24.36 -5.25 55.92
N ARG A 136 23.79 -6.45 56.08
CA ARG A 136 23.38 -6.99 57.39
C ARG A 136 24.53 -7.56 58.23
N ARG A 137 25.65 -7.97 57.61
CA ARG A 137 26.84 -8.51 58.31
C ARG A 137 27.79 -7.44 58.85
N GLY A 138 27.57 -6.17 58.49
CA GLY A 138 28.34 -5.02 58.96
C GLY A 138 27.66 -4.23 60.10
N LYS A 139 26.63 -4.80 60.72
CA LYS A 139 26.08 -4.40 62.02
C LYS A 139 26.42 -5.49 63.03
#